data_AF-A0A430BB19-F1
#
_entry.id   AF-A0A430BB19-F1
#
_cell.length_a   1.000
_cell.length_b   1.000
_cell.length_c   1.000
_cell.angle_alpha   90.00
_cell.angle_beta   90.00
_cell.angle_gamma   90.00
#
_symmetry.space_group_name_H-M   'P 1'
#
loop_
_entity.id
_entity.type
_entity.pdbx_description
1 polymer ?
#
loop_
_entity_poly.entity_id
_entity_poly.type
_entity_poly.pdbx_seq_one_letter_code
_entity_poly.pdbx_strand_id
1 'polypeptide(L)'
;MDLIVARAINLRLAARQPAAPPGKVGMFIENGEQGQRQIMLWDNFAEGRWEPAVAGLRRVTCGLIMSGFTGDEWEAAKRGVAADLNHRMADMSKVANVDLAKELSHAVADGRYLIPPDELLRYAESMSSQMDARSGNTWWRHQWGSGLEHFRVEAPELAKVTDPVASIRRAANEAIASPRCKVH
;
A
#
# COMPACT_ATOMS: atom_id res chain seq x y z
N MET A 1 -12.25 -3.60 -2.95
CA MET A 1 -11.40 -2.58 -3.62
C MET A 1 -10.04 -2.49 -2.94
N ASP A 2 -10.01 -2.25 -1.63
CA ASP A 2 -8.78 -2.09 -0.83
C ASP A 2 -7.72 -3.17 -1.07
N LEU A 3 -8.10 -4.45 -1.02
CA LEU A 3 -7.18 -5.57 -1.29
C LEU A 3 -6.55 -5.50 -2.68
N ILE A 4 -7.33 -5.14 -3.71
CA ILE A 4 -6.84 -5.06 -5.10
C ILE A 4 -5.90 -3.86 -5.26
N VAL A 5 -6.27 -2.71 -4.71
CA VAL A 5 -5.43 -1.50 -4.76
C VAL A 5 -4.11 -1.72 -4.01
N ALA A 6 -4.18 -2.26 -2.80
CA ALA A 6 -2.99 -2.61 -2.03
C ALA A 6 -2.11 -3.60 -2.80
N ARG A 7 -2.70 -4.64 -3.41
CA ARG A 7 -1.94 -5.60 -4.22
C ARG A 7 -1.31 -4.93 -5.45
N ALA A 8 -2.03 -4.09 -6.18
CA ALA A 8 -1.51 -3.39 -7.37
C ALA A 8 -0.33 -2.48 -7.02
N ILE A 9 -0.43 -1.72 -5.94
CA ILE A 9 0.66 -0.84 -5.49
C ILE A 9 1.85 -1.66 -5.00
N ASN A 10 1.63 -2.73 -4.24
CA ASN A 10 2.69 -3.64 -3.81
C ASN A 10 3.44 -4.26 -5.00
N LEU A 11 2.71 -4.71 -6.04
CA LEU A 11 3.32 -5.21 -7.29
C LEU A 11 4.17 -4.12 -7.97
N ARG A 12 3.65 -2.89 -8.05
CA ARG A 12 4.37 -1.77 -8.65
C ARG A 12 5.62 -1.39 -7.86
N LEU A 13 5.57 -1.41 -6.53
CA LEU A 13 6.72 -1.16 -5.66
C LEU A 13 7.78 -2.26 -5.84
N ALA A 14 7.36 -3.52 -5.81
CA ALA A 14 8.25 -4.68 -5.97
C ALA A 14 8.93 -4.70 -7.36
N ALA A 15 8.20 -4.36 -8.42
CA ALA A 15 8.76 -4.31 -9.79
C ALA A 15 9.92 -3.32 -9.94
N ARG A 16 10.01 -2.31 -9.05
CA ARG A 16 11.12 -1.35 -9.05
C ARG A 16 12.34 -1.82 -8.26
N GLN A 17 12.19 -2.88 -7.48
CA GLN A 17 13.25 -3.49 -6.68
C GLN A 17 13.19 -5.03 -6.78
N PRO A 18 13.36 -5.62 -7.99
CA PRO A 18 13.11 -7.05 -8.21
C PRO A 18 14.04 -7.98 -7.42
N ALA A 19 15.22 -7.49 -7.02
CA ALA A 19 16.18 -8.23 -6.20
C ALA A 19 15.96 -8.05 -4.69
N ALA A 20 14.97 -7.26 -4.27
CA ALA A 20 14.70 -7.04 -2.85
C ALA A 20 14.01 -8.25 -2.21
N PRO A 21 14.32 -8.56 -0.94
CA PRO A 21 13.57 -9.58 -0.21
C PRO A 21 12.11 -9.15 0.00
N PRO A 22 11.17 -10.11 0.16
CA PRO A 22 9.79 -9.82 0.54
C PRO A 22 9.71 -8.92 1.77
N GLY A 23 8.78 -7.96 1.77
CA GLY A 23 8.56 -7.04 2.89
C GLY A 23 9.50 -5.82 2.92
N LYS A 24 10.53 -5.77 2.06
CA LYS A 24 11.40 -4.57 1.95
C LYS A 24 10.59 -3.32 1.61
N VAL A 25 9.74 -3.42 0.59
CA VAL A 25 8.79 -2.37 0.22
C VAL A 25 7.40 -2.87 0.44
N GLY A 26 6.46 -1.95 0.64
CA GLY A 26 5.07 -2.32 0.52
C GLY A 26 4.10 -1.20 0.80
N MET A 27 2.84 -1.62 0.86
CA MET A 27 1.70 -0.79 1.17
C MET A 27 0.69 -1.59 2.00
N PHE A 28 0.10 -0.94 3.00
CA PHE A 28 -1.10 -1.41 3.67
C PHE A 28 -2.11 -0.27 3.84
N ILE A 29 -3.33 -0.67 4.15
CA ILE A 29 -4.46 0.20 4.46
C ILE A 29 -4.96 -0.20 5.83
N GLU A 30 -5.00 0.74 6.76
CA GLU A 30 -5.61 0.58 8.08
C GLU A 30 -6.94 1.31 8.09
N ASN A 31 -7.98 0.66 8.62
CA ASN A 31 -9.36 1.12 8.56
C ASN A 31 -9.86 1.68 9.89
N GLY A 32 -9.12 2.62 10.49
CA GLY A 32 -9.63 3.33 11.64
C GLY A 32 -9.41 2.65 12.98
N GLU A 33 -8.48 1.70 13.10
CA GLU A 33 -8.08 1.15 14.42
C GLU A 33 -7.65 2.29 15.37
N GLN A 34 -7.06 3.37 14.83
CA GLN A 34 -6.72 4.60 15.57
C GLN A 34 -7.71 5.77 15.35
N GLY A 35 -8.96 5.49 14.97
CA GLY A 35 -9.99 6.51 14.73
C GLY A 35 -9.85 7.26 13.40
N GLN A 36 -8.87 6.89 12.56
CA GLN A 36 -8.66 7.44 11.22
C GLN A 36 -8.19 6.36 10.26
N ARG A 37 -8.65 6.42 9.00
CA ARG A 37 -8.18 5.54 7.94
C ARG A 37 -6.78 5.98 7.51
N GLN A 38 -5.82 5.05 7.47
CA GLN A 38 -4.45 5.32 7.06
C GLN A 38 -4.08 4.52 5.81
N ILE A 39 -3.36 5.17 4.90
CA ILE A 39 -2.74 4.51 3.75
C ILE A 39 -1.24 4.69 3.90
N MET A 40 -0.54 3.59 4.18
CA MET A 40 0.90 3.62 4.41
C MET A 40 1.63 2.96 3.24
N LEU A 41 2.66 3.62 2.73
CA LEU A 41 3.63 3.06 1.79
C LEU A 41 5.01 3.17 2.43
N TRP A 42 5.84 2.13 2.31
CA TRP A 42 7.18 2.11 2.89
C TRP A 42 8.22 1.52 1.94
N ASP A 43 9.47 1.89 2.22
CA ASP A 43 10.69 1.31 1.65
C ASP A 43 11.72 1.19 2.77
N ASN A 44 12.00 -0.04 3.18
CA ASN A 44 13.03 -0.37 4.16
C ASN A 44 14.40 -0.33 3.46
N PHE A 45 14.98 0.86 3.44
CA PHE A 45 16.23 1.13 2.75
C PHE A 45 17.47 0.75 3.58
N ALA A 46 18.57 0.45 2.91
CA ALA A 46 19.86 0.27 3.58
C ALA A 46 20.44 1.61 4.06
N GLU A 47 21.35 1.58 5.02
CA GLU A 47 22.04 2.78 5.53
C GLU A 47 22.60 3.65 4.38
N GLY A 48 22.42 4.98 4.47
CA GLY A 48 22.83 5.91 3.42
C GLY A 48 21.97 5.90 2.15
N ARG A 49 20.85 5.17 2.11
CA ARG A 49 19.99 5.02 0.93
C ARG A 49 18.60 5.64 1.07
N TRP A 50 18.40 6.52 2.05
CA TRP A 50 17.12 7.16 2.28
C TRP A 50 16.68 8.05 1.10
N GLU A 51 17.58 8.82 0.48
CA GLU A 51 17.25 9.71 -0.65
C GLU A 51 16.65 8.95 -1.85
N PRO A 52 17.30 7.89 -2.39
CA PRO A 52 16.69 7.06 -3.43
C PRO A 52 15.35 6.43 -3.04
N ALA A 53 15.17 6.07 -1.77
CA ALA A 53 13.94 5.47 -1.27
C ALA A 53 12.79 6.48 -1.24
N VAL A 54 13.04 7.70 -0.73
CA VAL A 54 12.11 8.84 -0.78
C VAL A 54 11.71 9.14 -2.22
N ALA A 55 12.70 9.29 -3.11
CA ALA A 55 12.49 9.53 -4.53
C ALA A 55 11.73 8.37 -5.21
N GLY A 56 11.93 7.14 -4.73
CA GLY A 56 11.21 5.96 -5.14
C GLY A 56 9.73 6.08 -4.82
N LEU A 57 9.39 6.19 -3.53
CA LEU A 57 8.01 6.29 -3.07
C LEU A 57 7.28 7.46 -3.74
N ARG A 58 7.92 8.63 -3.85
CA ARG A 58 7.30 9.80 -4.50
C ARG A 58 7.01 9.58 -5.98
N ARG A 59 7.89 8.91 -6.72
CA ARG A 59 7.65 8.56 -8.13
C ARG A 59 6.46 7.61 -8.29
N VAL A 60 6.28 6.65 -7.37
CA VAL A 60 5.12 5.75 -7.40
C VAL A 60 3.84 6.52 -7.14
N THR A 61 3.77 7.31 -6.06
CA THR A 61 2.55 8.04 -5.71
C THR A 61 2.18 9.08 -6.76
N CYS A 62 3.15 9.84 -7.28
CA CYS A 62 2.88 10.77 -8.37
C CYS A 62 2.43 10.06 -9.65
N GLY A 63 3.05 8.94 -10.01
CA GLY A 63 2.64 8.14 -11.17
C GLY A 63 1.20 7.63 -11.03
N LEU A 64 0.79 7.22 -9.83
CA LEU A 64 -0.60 6.83 -9.54
C LEU A 64 -1.58 8.01 -9.62
N ILE A 65 -1.19 9.19 -9.16
CA ILE A 65 -2.02 10.41 -9.28
C ILE A 65 -2.22 10.78 -10.75
N MET A 66 -1.13 10.84 -11.52
CA MET A 66 -1.11 11.36 -12.88
C MET A 66 -1.66 10.37 -13.90
N SER A 67 -1.23 9.11 -13.83
CA SER A 67 -1.53 8.10 -14.86
C SER A 67 -2.37 6.95 -14.32
N GLY A 68 -2.39 6.73 -13.00
CA GLY A 68 -3.15 5.64 -12.40
C GLY A 68 -2.53 4.26 -12.59
N PHE A 69 -3.34 3.23 -12.35
CA PHE A 69 -3.12 1.82 -12.68
C PHE A 69 -3.40 1.57 -14.16
N THR A 70 -2.59 0.72 -14.77
CA THR A 70 -2.87 0.13 -16.09
C THR A 70 -3.83 -1.05 -15.95
N GLY A 71 -4.41 -1.48 -17.09
CA GLY A 71 -5.24 -2.69 -17.13
C GLY A 71 -4.48 -3.94 -16.69
N ASP A 72 -3.24 -4.11 -17.17
CA ASP A 72 -2.43 -5.28 -16.86
C ASP A 72 -2.03 -5.37 -15.38
N GLU A 73 -1.65 -4.24 -14.77
CA GLU A 73 -1.38 -4.18 -13.33
C GLU A 73 -2.62 -4.54 -12.51
N TRP A 74 -3.78 -4.08 -12.97
CA TRP A 74 -5.05 -4.34 -12.28
C TRP A 74 -5.47 -5.81 -12.37
N GLU A 75 -5.36 -6.42 -13.54
CA GLU A 75 -5.65 -7.84 -13.72
C GLU A 75 -4.65 -8.73 -12.96
N ALA A 76 -3.36 -8.36 -12.95
CA ALA A 76 -2.36 -9.05 -12.13
C ALA A 76 -2.68 -8.93 -10.63
N ALA A 77 -3.15 -7.77 -10.18
CA ALA A 77 -3.57 -7.57 -8.79
C ALA A 77 -4.80 -8.43 -8.43
N LYS A 78 -5.83 -8.47 -9.29
CA LYS A 78 -7.01 -9.32 -9.07
C LYS A 78 -6.65 -10.79 -8.95
N ARG A 79 -5.82 -11.31 -9.87
CA ARG A 79 -5.33 -12.70 -9.80
C ARG A 79 -4.51 -12.95 -8.54
N GLY A 80 -3.67 -12.00 -8.15
CA GLY A 80 -2.88 -12.08 -6.92
C GLY A 80 -3.76 -12.17 -5.67
N VAL A 81 -4.78 -11.32 -5.56
CA VAL A 81 -5.73 -11.36 -4.43
C VAL A 81 -6.50 -12.68 -4.40
N ALA A 82 -6.99 -13.16 -5.55
CA ALA A 82 -7.69 -14.45 -5.62
C ALA A 82 -6.78 -15.62 -5.22
N ALA A 83 -5.51 -15.61 -5.64
CA ALA A 83 -4.53 -16.62 -5.25
C ALA A 83 -4.22 -16.57 -3.75
N ASP A 84 -4.01 -15.37 -3.18
CA ASP A 84 -3.76 -15.19 -1.75
C ASP A 84 -4.96 -15.68 -0.92
N LEU A 85 -6.20 -15.39 -1.35
CA LEU A 85 -7.42 -15.85 -0.68
C LEU A 85 -7.59 -17.37 -0.79
N ASN A 86 -7.34 -17.97 -1.96
CA ASN A 86 -7.36 -19.41 -2.14
C ASN A 86 -6.34 -20.12 -1.24
N HIS A 87 -5.13 -19.58 -1.14
CA HIS A 87 -4.10 -20.13 -0.26
C HIS A 87 -4.52 -20.05 1.22
N ARG A 88 -5.03 -18.90 1.66
CA ARG A 88 -5.56 -18.73 3.03
C ARG A 88 -6.70 -19.69 3.32
N MET A 89 -7.63 -19.89 2.38
CA MET A 89 -8.71 -20.87 2.50
C MET A 89 -8.18 -22.29 2.70
N ALA A 90 -7.19 -22.71 1.91
CA ALA A 90 -6.58 -24.04 2.02
C ALA A 90 -5.85 -24.26 3.36
N ASP A 91 -5.32 -23.20 3.95
CA ASP A 91 -4.59 -23.24 5.22
C ASP A 91 -5.44 -22.87 6.44
N MET A 92 -6.75 -22.63 6.30
CA MET A 92 -7.63 -22.24 7.42
C MET A 92 -7.55 -23.21 8.60
N SER A 93 -7.46 -24.51 8.34
CA SER A 93 -7.35 -25.55 9.37
C SER A 93 -6.02 -25.56 10.13
N LYS A 94 -5.01 -24.84 9.62
CA LYS A 94 -3.66 -24.74 10.17
C LYS A 94 -3.43 -23.43 10.94
N VAL A 95 -4.37 -22.49 10.88
CA VAL A 95 -4.26 -21.22 11.61
C VAL A 95 -4.30 -21.50 13.11
N ALA A 96 -3.30 -21.01 13.83
CA ALA A 96 -3.25 -21.17 15.27
C ALA A 96 -4.42 -20.44 15.94
N ASN A 97 -5.05 -21.07 16.95
CA ASN A 97 -6.19 -20.49 17.68
C ASN A 97 -5.88 -19.09 18.24
N VAL A 98 -4.63 -18.84 18.65
CA VAL A 98 -4.20 -17.54 19.16
C VAL A 98 -4.25 -16.44 18.08
N ASP A 99 -3.89 -16.77 16.84
CA ASP A 99 -3.88 -15.78 15.76
C ASP A 99 -5.31 -15.53 15.25
N LEU A 100 -6.14 -16.56 15.17
CA LEU A 100 -7.56 -16.40 14.90
C LEU A 100 -8.26 -15.56 15.99
N ALA A 101 -7.93 -15.79 17.27
CA ALA A 101 -8.48 -15.01 18.38
C ALA A 101 -8.06 -13.53 18.31
N LYS A 102 -6.81 -13.25 17.91
CA LYS A 102 -6.36 -11.87 17.65
C LYS A 102 -7.15 -11.24 16.52
N GLU A 103 -7.26 -11.90 15.36
CA GLU A 103 -8.02 -11.38 14.22
C GLU A 103 -9.48 -11.08 14.59
N LEU A 104 -10.11 -11.97 15.36
CA LEU A 104 -11.46 -11.79 15.86
C LEU A 104 -11.54 -10.62 16.85
N SER A 105 -10.59 -10.51 17.78
CA SER A 105 -10.52 -9.40 18.73
C SER A 105 -10.40 -8.05 18.02
N HIS A 106 -9.58 -7.96 16.98
CA HIS A 106 -9.46 -6.75 16.16
C HIS A 106 -10.76 -6.45 15.41
N ALA A 107 -11.37 -7.44 14.77
CA ALA A 107 -12.65 -7.24 14.08
C ALA A 107 -13.75 -6.74 15.03
N VAL A 108 -13.84 -7.31 16.23
CA VAL A 108 -14.81 -6.87 17.26
C VAL A 108 -14.52 -5.46 17.75
N ALA A 109 -13.25 -5.14 18.02
CA ALA A 109 -12.84 -3.79 18.43
C ALA A 109 -13.18 -2.73 17.37
N ASP A 110 -13.07 -3.09 16.10
CA ASP A 110 -13.41 -2.25 14.95
C ASP A 110 -14.92 -2.19 14.65
N GLY A 111 -15.76 -2.91 15.40
CA GLY A 111 -17.20 -2.99 15.14
C GLY A 111 -17.55 -3.66 13.81
N ARG A 112 -16.70 -4.55 13.31
CA ARG A 112 -16.89 -5.25 12.02
C ARG A 112 -16.91 -6.77 12.20
N TYR A 113 -17.47 -7.46 11.21
CA TYR A 113 -17.38 -8.91 11.14
C TYR A 113 -16.00 -9.35 10.64
N LEU A 114 -15.46 -10.41 11.24
CA LEU A 114 -14.35 -11.15 10.64
C LEU A 114 -14.92 -12.02 9.53
N ILE A 115 -14.70 -11.61 8.28
CA ILE A 115 -15.17 -12.34 7.10
C ILE A 115 -14.16 -13.46 6.79
N PRO A 116 -14.58 -14.73 6.72
CA PRO A 116 -13.67 -15.83 6.46
C PRO A 116 -13.12 -15.79 5.01
N PRO A 117 -11.93 -16.36 4.76
CA PRO A 117 -11.28 -16.31 3.45
C PRO A 117 -12.12 -16.85 2.29
N ASP A 118 -12.93 -17.90 2.51
CA ASP A 118 -13.80 -18.49 1.49
C ASP A 118 -14.94 -17.56 1.07
N GLU A 119 -15.52 -16.82 2.02
CA GLU A 119 -16.55 -15.84 1.75
C GLU A 119 -15.97 -14.61 1.02
N LEU A 120 -14.79 -14.16 1.45
CA LEU A 120 -14.05 -13.11 0.73
C LEU A 120 -13.70 -13.53 -0.70
N LEU A 121 -13.32 -14.79 -0.92
CA LEU A 121 -13.03 -15.32 -2.25
C LEU A 121 -14.28 -15.32 -3.13
N ARG A 122 -15.40 -15.87 -2.66
CA ARG A 122 -16.68 -15.83 -3.39
C ARG A 122 -17.12 -14.41 -3.73
N TYR A 123 -16.93 -13.48 -2.79
CA TYR A 123 -17.21 -12.07 -3.03
C TYR A 123 -16.27 -11.48 -4.09
N ALA A 124 -14.97 -11.76 -4.00
CA ALA A 124 -13.98 -11.30 -4.97
C ALA A 124 -14.31 -11.82 -6.37
N GLU A 125 -14.66 -13.10 -6.51
CA GLU A 125 -15.03 -13.71 -7.79
C GLU A 125 -16.26 -13.05 -8.40
N SER A 126 -17.34 -12.89 -7.63
CA SER A 126 -18.59 -12.30 -8.11
C SER A 126 -18.47 -10.82 -8.50
N MET A 127 -17.58 -10.06 -7.83
CA MET A 127 -17.41 -8.62 -8.05
C MET A 127 -16.22 -8.25 -8.96
N SER A 128 -15.29 -9.18 -9.21
CA SER A 128 -14.03 -8.92 -9.93
C SER A 128 -14.22 -8.35 -11.34
N SER A 129 -15.27 -8.75 -12.04
CA SER A 129 -15.61 -8.27 -13.38
C SER A 129 -16.12 -6.84 -13.39
N GLN A 130 -16.67 -6.37 -12.27
CA GLN A 130 -17.19 -5.01 -12.10
C GLN A 130 -16.10 -4.04 -11.59
N MET A 131 -14.98 -4.57 -11.07
CA MET A 131 -13.86 -3.78 -10.57
C MET A 131 -12.75 -3.72 -11.62
N ASP A 132 -12.76 -2.67 -12.43
CA ASP A 132 -11.74 -2.39 -13.45
C ASP A 132 -10.70 -1.36 -12.98
N ALA A 133 -9.63 -1.18 -13.78
CA ALA A 133 -8.58 -0.22 -13.46
C ALA A 133 -9.11 1.22 -13.34
N ARG A 134 -10.17 1.58 -14.08
CA ARG A 134 -10.82 2.89 -13.97
C ARG A 134 -11.42 3.09 -12.59
N SER A 135 -12.16 2.11 -12.09
CA SER A 135 -12.75 2.14 -10.75
C SER A 135 -11.67 2.22 -9.67
N GLY A 136 -10.58 1.46 -9.83
CA GLY A 136 -9.39 1.56 -8.97
C GLY A 136 -8.74 2.94 -8.97
N ASN A 137 -8.63 3.57 -10.13
CA ASN A 137 -8.07 4.91 -10.29
C ASN A 137 -8.94 5.99 -9.65
N THR A 138 -10.27 5.90 -9.81
CA THR A 138 -11.21 6.78 -9.14
C THR A 138 -11.11 6.63 -7.63
N TRP A 139 -11.09 5.39 -7.15
CA TRP A 139 -10.92 5.08 -5.73
C TRP A 139 -9.60 5.66 -5.18
N TRP A 140 -8.48 5.44 -5.87
CA TRP A 140 -7.16 5.91 -5.42
C TRP A 140 -7.12 7.43 -5.33
N ARG A 141 -7.54 8.14 -6.38
CA ARG A 141 -7.52 9.61 -6.36
C ARG A 141 -8.43 10.19 -5.27
N HIS A 142 -9.57 9.56 -5.04
CA HIS A 142 -10.48 9.99 -3.97
C HIS A 142 -9.86 9.76 -2.59
N GLN A 143 -9.36 8.55 -2.30
CA GLN A 143 -8.83 8.19 -0.99
C GLN A 143 -7.48 8.86 -0.69
N TRP A 144 -6.58 8.91 -1.67
CA TRP A 144 -5.28 9.56 -1.52
C TRP A 144 -5.42 11.09 -1.48
N GLY A 145 -6.31 11.66 -2.31
CA GLY A 145 -6.49 13.10 -2.43
C GLY A 145 -7.30 13.74 -1.31
N SER A 146 -8.08 12.96 -0.55
CA SER A 146 -8.82 13.46 0.63
C SER A 146 -8.00 13.44 1.93
N GLY A 147 -6.88 12.70 1.95
CA GLY A 147 -6.01 12.56 3.11
C GLY A 147 -4.98 13.67 3.24
N LEU A 148 -4.45 13.83 4.46
CA LEU A 148 -3.24 14.62 4.71
C LEU A 148 -2.02 13.71 4.52
N GLU A 149 -1.12 14.11 3.63
CA GLU A 149 0.11 13.35 3.37
C GLU A 149 1.13 13.61 4.49
N HIS A 150 1.60 12.53 5.11
CA HIS A 150 2.71 12.55 6.05
C HIS A 150 3.89 11.79 5.46
N PHE A 151 5.08 12.38 5.54
CA PHE A 151 6.32 11.75 5.09
C PHE A 151 7.28 11.61 6.27
N ARG A 152 7.71 10.37 6.55
CA ARG A 152 8.66 10.06 7.62
C ARG A 152 9.88 9.35 7.05
N VAL A 153 11.06 9.75 7.50
CA VAL A 153 12.34 9.08 7.19
C VAL A 153 13.05 8.80 8.50
N GLU A 154 13.45 7.55 8.69
CA GLU A 154 14.23 7.10 9.85
C GLU A 154 15.64 6.77 9.38
N ALA A 155 16.55 7.75 9.50
CA ALA A 155 17.93 7.62 9.04
C ALA A 155 18.87 8.35 10.01
N PRO A 156 19.84 7.67 10.67
CA PRO A 156 20.73 8.30 11.65
C PRO A 156 21.51 9.51 11.12
N GLU A 157 21.87 9.51 9.85
CA GLU A 157 22.56 10.59 9.17
C GLU A 157 21.76 11.91 9.13
N LEU A 158 20.43 11.85 9.16
CA LEU A 158 19.59 13.04 9.23
C LEU A 158 19.75 13.80 10.54
N ALA A 159 20.18 13.15 11.62
CA ALA A 159 20.46 13.82 12.89
C ALA A 159 21.60 14.84 12.79
N LYS A 160 22.46 14.75 11.76
CA LYS A 160 23.58 15.65 11.51
C LYS A 160 23.25 16.78 10.53
N VAL A 161 22.04 16.78 9.96
CA VAL A 161 21.60 17.76 8.96
C VAL A 161 20.92 18.93 9.67
N THR A 162 21.32 20.16 9.35
CA THR A 162 20.76 21.39 9.97
C THR A 162 19.25 21.51 9.81
N ASP A 163 18.71 21.15 8.63
CA ASP A 163 17.28 21.10 8.35
C ASP A 163 16.92 19.77 7.66
N PRO A 164 16.60 18.72 8.44
CA PRO A 164 16.24 17.42 7.91
C PRO A 164 14.95 17.45 7.08
N VAL A 165 13.96 18.25 7.49
CA VAL A 165 12.66 18.33 6.82
C VAL A 165 12.83 18.95 5.43
N ALA A 166 13.57 20.05 5.31
CA ALA A 166 13.86 20.64 4.01
C ALA A 166 14.67 19.69 3.12
N SER A 167 15.59 18.91 3.69
CA SER A 167 16.39 17.93 2.94
C SER A 167 15.52 16.78 2.40
N ILE A 168 14.61 16.25 3.21
CA ILE A 168 13.63 15.24 2.77
C ILE A 168 12.70 15.81 1.70
N ARG A 169 12.16 17.02 1.91
CA ARG A 169 11.29 17.70 0.95
C ARG A 169 12.00 17.92 -0.38
N ARG A 170 13.27 18.33 -0.36
CA ARG A 170 14.10 18.49 -1.55
C ARG A 170 14.23 17.16 -2.30
N ALA A 171 14.65 16.09 -1.61
CA ALA A 171 14.79 14.76 -2.22
C ALA A 171 13.48 14.25 -2.84
N ALA A 172 12.34 14.48 -2.17
CA ALA A 172 11.02 14.14 -2.70
C ALA A 172 10.67 14.96 -3.95
N ASN A 173 10.92 16.27 -3.93
CA ASN A 173 10.54 17.18 -5.01
C ASN A 173 11.44 17.10 -6.24
N GLU A 174 12.75 16.86 -6.07
CA GLU A 174 13.70 16.69 -7.17
C GLU A 174 13.42 15.41 -7.97
N ALA A 175 12.83 14.40 -7.34
CA ALA A 175 12.43 13.17 -8.00
C ALA A 175 11.29 13.35 -9.02
N ILE A 176 10.63 14.52 -9.03
CA ILE A 176 9.37 14.75 -9.74
C ILE A 176 9.41 16.05 -10.56
N ALA A 177 9.21 15.92 -11.87
CA ALA A 177 9.09 17.07 -12.77
C ALA A 177 7.73 17.80 -12.65
N SER A 178 6.66 17.09 -12.28
CA SER A 178 5.30 17.64 -12.23
C SER A 178 5.04 18.50 -10.99
N PRO A 179 4.67 19.80 -11.13
CA PRO A 179 4.33 20.65 -9.99
C PRO A 179 3.17 20.13 -9.14
N ARG A 180 2.21 19.42 -9.76
CA ARG A 180 1.02 18.85 -9.09
C ARG A 180 1.35 17.78 -8.04
N CYS A 181 2.56 17.27 -8.08
CA CYS A 181 3.06 16.22 -7.21
C CYS A 181 4.21 16.72 -6.32
N LYS A 182 4.40 18.03 -6.16
CA LYS A 182 5.40 18.54 -5.22
C LYS A 182 4.82 18.53 -3.80
N VAL A 183 5.67 18.18 -2.83
CA VAL A 183 5.40 18.29 -1.40
C VAL A 183 5.68 19.72 -0.99
N HIS A 184 4.73 20.35 -0.31
CA HIS A 184 4.80 21.74 0.14
C HIS A 184 5.41 21.87 1.55
#